data_AF-A0A958RRD7-F1
#
_entry.id   AF-A0A958RRD7-F1
#
_cell.length_a   1.000
_cell.length_b   1.000
_cell.length_c   1.000
_cell.angle_alpha   90.00
_cell.angle_beta   90.00
_cell.angle_gamma   90.00
#
_symmetry.space_group_name_H-M   'P 1'
#
loop_
_entity.id
_entity.type
_entity.pdbx_description
1 polymer ?
#
loop_
_entity_poly.entity_id
_entity_poly.type
_entity_poly.pdbx_seq_one_letter_code
_entity_poly.pdbx_strand_id
1 'polypeptide(L)'
;MNPDNQIKIIDKKSTLRQRMAIRIYMYLAFRITHYKESLSDSFLNLKAALANESEQTKEMLQVYLRRSIGEKVTRQEMSRANSQFRDLFKSAGLGVILFLPFSPITLPFLIRLGEKLGIDILPDSVRAVWDAQTKKK
;
A
#
# COMPACT_ATOMS: atom_id res chain seq x y z
N MET A 1 -5.68 17.54 -55.60
CA MET A 1 -5.91 17.74 -54.15
C MET A 1 -5.06 18.93 -53.71
N ASN A 2 -5.66 19.98 -53.12
CA ASN A 2 -4.96 21.24 -52.81
C ASN A 2 -3.96 21.05 -51.63
N PRO A 3 -2.67 21.45 -51.77
CA PRO A 3 -1.69 21.40 -50.68
C PRO A 3 -2.14 22.11 -49.38
N ASP A 4 -2.90 23.20 -49.46
CA ASP A 4 -3.41 23.92 -48.28
C ASP A 4 -4.40 23.07 -47.46
N ASN A 5 -5.18 22.23 -48.13
CA ASN A 5 -6.08 21.30 -47.44
C ASN A 5 -5.30 20.20 -46.72
N GLN A 6 -4.16 19.77 -47.26
CA GLN A 6 -3.32 18.78 -46.59
C GLN A 6 -2.67 19.36 -45.33
N ILE A 7 -2.16 20.60 -45.40
CA ILE A 7 -1.55 21.28 -44.24
C ILE A 7 -2.58 21.47 -43.11
N LYS A 8 -3.81 21.92 -43.43
CA LYS A 8 -4.90 22.04 -42.43
C LYS A 8 -5.29 20.71 -41.79
N ILE A 9 -5.29 19.61 -42.55
CA ILE A 9 -5.62 18.27 -42.02
C ILE A 9 -4.52 17.77 -41.09
N ILE A 10 -3.24 17.99 -41.44
CA ILE A 10 -2.09 17.58 -40.64
C ILE A 10 -2.05 18.37 -39.34
N ASP A 11 -2.19 19.70 -39.40
CA ASP A 11 -2.22 20.57 -38.23
C ASP A 11 -3.40 20.21 -37.28
N LYS A 12 -4.60 20.03 -37.84
CA LYS A 12 -5.78 19.58 -37.08
C LYS A 12 -5.61 18.19 -36.46
N LYS A 13 -4.97 17.25 -37.14
CA LYS A 13 -4.65 15.93 -36.55
C LYS A 13 -3.62 16.03 -35.42
N SER A 14 -2.63 16.91 -35.56
CA SER A 14 -1.59 17.13 -34.54
C SER A 14 -2.18 17.73 -33.26
N THR A 15 -3.02 18.77 -33.39
CA THR A 15 -3.73 19.39 -32.26
C THR A 15 -4.73 18.44 -31.61
N LEU A 16 -5.40 17.59 -32.38
CA LEU A 16 -6.30 16.57 -31.83
C LEU A 16 -5.54 15.53 -31.00
N ARG A 17 -4.38 15.06 -31.48
CA ARG A 17 -3.50 14.15 -30.74
C ARG A 17 -2.97 14.79 -29.45
N GLN A 18 -2.55 16.05 -29.49
CA GLN A 18 -2.10 16.80 -28.31
C GLN A 18 -3.23 16.95 -27.27
N ARG A 19 -4.45 17.31 -27.70
CA ARG A 19 -5.62 17.39 -26.82
C ARG A 19 -5.97 16.03 -26.21
N MET A 20 -5.84 14.95 -27.00
CA MET A 20 -6.07 13.60 -26.50
C MET A 20 -5.00 13.20 -25.48
N ALA A 21 -3.73 13.50 -25.73
CA ALA A 21 -2.63 13.26 -24.78
C ALA A 21 -2.83 14.03 -23.47
N ILE A 22 -3.22 15.30 -23.53
CA ILE A 22 -3.54 16.11 -22.34
C ILE A 22 -4.73 15.51 -21.58
N ARG A 23 -5.78 15.06 -22.27
CA ARG A 23 -6.94 14.41 -21.63
C ARG A 23 -6.57 13.08 -20.97
N ILE A 24 -5.71 12.28 -21.61
CA ILE A 24 -5.19 11.04 -21.05
C ILE A 24 -4.33 11.34 -19.81
N TYR A 25 -3.43 12.33 -19.91
CA TYR A 25 -2.63 12.78 -18.77
C TYR A 25 -3.51 13.26 -17.61
N MET A 26 -4.49 14.12 -17.88
CA MET A 26 -5.45 14.59 -16.87
C MET A 26 -6.25 13.44 -16.26
N TYR A 27 -6.72 12.48 -17.06
CA TYR A 27 -7.42 11.30 -16.56
C TYR A 27 -6.53 10.46 -15.64
N LEU A 28 -5.28 10.20 -16.03
CA LEU A 28 -4.33 9.44 -15.23
C LEU A 28 -3.95 10.18 -13.94
N ALA A 29 -3.62 11.48 -14.03
CA ALA A 29 -3.30 12.32 -12.88
C ALA A 29 -4.48 12.40 -11.91
N PHE A 30 -5.70 12.61 -12.42
CA PHE A 30 -6.94 12.63 -11.65
C PHE A 30 -7.17 11.30 -10.90
N ARG A 31 -6.97 10.16 -11.57
CA ARG A 31 -7.05 8.83 -10.95
C ARG A 31 -6.01 8.70 -9.85
N ILE A 32 -4.75 9.07 -10.09
CA ILE A 32 -3.67 9.00 -9.10
C ILE A 32 -4.00 9.83 -7.84
N THR A 33 -4.54 11.04 -7.99
CA THR A 33 -4.97 11.86 -6.85
C THR A 33 -6.08 11.22 -6.01
N HIS A 34 -7.11 10.64 -6.65
CA HIS A 34 -8.22 9.99 -5.94
C HIS A 34 -7.82 8.67 -5.28
N TYR A 35 -6.77 8.00 -5.79
CA TYR A 35 -6.19 6.82 -5.13
C TYR A 35 -5.50 7.17 -3.81
N LYS A 36 -4.91 8.37 -3.67
CA LYS A 36 -4.19 8.76 -2.45
C LYS A 36 -5.15 8.91 -1.26
N GLU A 37 -6.33 9.50 -1.47
CA GLU A 37 -7.34 9.68 -0.43
C GLU A 37 -7.90 8.33 0.04
N SER A 38 -8.36 7.49 -0.89
CA SER A 38 -8.83 6.13 -0.60
C SER A 38 -7.77 5.25 0.09
N LEU A 39 -6.50 5.40 -0.29
CA LEU A 39 -5.40 4.69 0.35
C LEU A 39 -5.17 5.19 1.78
N SER A 40 -5.27 6.50 2.00
CA SER A 40 -5.15 7.09 3.34
C SER A 40 -6.25 6.59 4.26
N ASP A 41 -7.51 6.55 3.79
CA ASP A 41 -8.63 5.97 4.52
C ASP A 41 -8.39 4.50 4.86
N SER A 42 -7.84 3.74 3.90
CA SER A 42 -7.52 2.33 4.11
C SER A 42 -6.42 2.14 5.16
N PHE A 43 -5.44 3.05 5.20
CA PHE A 43 -4.38 3.05 6.20
C PHE A 43 -4.88 3.49 7.59
N LEU A 44 -5.84 4.41 7.67
CA LEU A 44 -6.52 4.76 8.92
C LEU A 44 -7.33 3.58 9.46
N ASN A 45 -8.05 2.86 8.60
CA ASN A 45 -8.75 1.64 8.98
C ASN A 45 -7.80 0.53 9.41
N LEU A 46 -6.66 0.35 8.71
CA LEU A 46 -5.62 -0.58 9.10
C LEU A 46 -5.04 -0.21 10.47
N LYS A 47 -4.74 1.07 10.71
CA LYS A 47 -4.30 1.56 12.01
C LYS A 47 -5.30 1.23 13.09
N ALA A 48 -6.59 1.52 12.87
CA ALA A 48 -7.65 1.21 13.83
C ALA A 48 -7.75 -0.29 14.09
N ALA A 49 -7.65 -1.13 13.06
CA ALA A 49 -7.70 -2.58 13.19
C ALA A 49 -6.48 -3.16 13.93
N LEU A 50 -5.29 -2.60 13.70
CA LEU A 50 -4.06 -2.98 14.41
C LEU A 50 -4.03 -2.47 15.86
N ALA A 51 -4.61 -1.28 16.11
CA ALA A 51 -4.75 -0.68 17.44
C ALA A 51 -5.82 -1.39 18.27
N ASN A 52 -6.78 -2.07 17.63
CA ASN A 52 -7.71 -2.97 18.30
C ASN A 52 -6.92 -4.23 18.71
N GLU A 53 -6.26 -4.10 19.85
CA GLU A 53 -5.26 -4.98 20.44
C GLU A 53 -5.83 -6.33 20.91
N SER A 54 -6.60 -7.01 20.05
CA SER A 54 -7.03 -8.39 20.30
C SER A 54 -5.79 -9.28 20.53
N GLU A 55 -5.93 -10.30 21.38
CA GLU A 55 -4.84 -11.27 21.61
C GLU A 55 -4.34 -11.87 20.29
N GLN A 56 -5.24 -12.11 19.34
CA GLN A 56 -4.92 -12.61 18.00
C GLN A 56 -4.06 -11.62 17.20
N THR A 57 -4.36 -10.33 17.25
CA THR A 57 -3.55 -9.28 16.60
C THR A 57 -2.15 -9.23 17.19
N LYS A 58 -2.03 -9.33 18.52
CA LYS A 58 -0.74 -9.36 19.22
C LYS A 58 0.09 -10.59 18.86
N GLU A 59 -0.52 -11.77 18.89
CA GLU A 59 0.12 -13.03 18.49
C GLU A 59 0.62 -12.96 17.05
N MET A 60 -0.21 -12.46 16.13
CA MET A 60 0.18 -12.26 14.72
C MET A 60 1.40 -11.36 14.61
N LEU A 61 1.38 -10.18 15.24
CA LEU A 61 2.50 -9.23 15.17
C LEU A 61 3.77 -9.80 15.80
N GLN A 62 3.65 -10.54 16.91
CA GLN A 62 4.78 -11.23 17.54
C GLN A 62 5.41 -12.26 16.61
N VAL A 63 4.61 -13.06 15.90
CA VAL A 63 5.09 -14.02 14.90
C VAL A 63 5.88 -13.32 13.79
N TYR A 64 5.37 -12.20 13.26
CA TYR A 64 6.08 -11.40 12.25
C TYR A 64 7.38 -10.81 12.79
N LEU A 65 7.37 -10.26 14.01
CA LEU A 65 8.55 -9.68 14.66
C LEU A 65 9.63 -10.74 14.87
N ARG A 66 9.30 -11.86 15.51
CA ARG A 66 10.21 -13.00 15.73
C ARG A 66 10.84 -13.44 14.41
N ARG A 67 10.01 -13.59 13.37
CA ARG A 67 10.50 -13.99 12.05
C ARG A 67 11.38 -12.92 11.38
N SER A 68 11.13 -11.63 11.63
CA SER A 68 11.90 -10.50 11.07
C SER A 68 13.30 -10.38 11.67
N ILE A 69 13.48 -10.77 12.94
CA ILE A 69 14.79 -10.82 13.63
C ILE A 69 15.54 -12.14 13.42
N GLY A 70 15.00 -13.04 12.61
CA GLY A 70 15.64 -14.31 12.27
C GLY A 70 15.35 -15.46 13.24
N GLU A 71 14.41 -15.31 14.18
CA GLU A 71 13.98 -16.44 15.00
C GLU A 71 13.28 -17.51 14.17
N LYS A 72 13.37 -18.76 14.65
CA LYS A 72 12.64 -19.88 14.08
C LYS A 72 11.15 -19.72 14.39
N VAL A 73 10.37 -19.64 13.32
CA VAL A 73 8.91 -19.69 13.35
C VAL A 73 8.47 -20.86 12.48
N THR A 74 7.55 -21.67 12.99
CA THR A 74 7.01 -22.82 12.28
C THR A 74 6.16 -22.38 11.08
N ARG A 75 6.00 -23.29 10.11
CA ARG A 75 5.09 -23.03 8.97
C ARG A 75 3.65 -22.81 9.43
N GLN A 76 3.22 -23.46 10.49
CA GLN A 76 1.87 -23.34 11.03
C GLN A 76 1.65 -21.97 11.68
N GLU A 77 2.57 -21.51 12.53
CA GLU A 77 2.53 -20.16 13.13
C GLU A 77 2.50 -19.08 12.04
N MET A 78 3.40 -19.18 11.03
CA MET A 78 3.40 -18.24 9.91
C MET A 78 2.11 -18.28 9.10
N SER A 79 1.57 -19.47 8.82
CA SER A 79 0.32 -19.61 8.07
C SER A 79 -0.85 -18.95 8.80
N ARG A 80 -0.91 -19.14 10.13
CA ARG A 80 -1.95 -18.57 10.99
C ARG A 80 -1.85 -17.04 11.05
N ALA A 81 -0.65 -16.51 11.28
CA ALA A 81 -0.38 -15.07 11.26
C ALA A 81 -0.71 -14.44 9.90
N ASN A 82 -0.36 -15.12 8.80
CA ASN A 82 -0.69 -14.67 7.44
C ASN A 82 -2.20 -14.63 7.19
N SER A 83 -2.96 -15.60 7.71
CA SER A 83 -4.42 -15.61 7.60
C SER A 83 -5.04 -14.43 8.37
N GLN A 84 -4.66 -14.25 9.64
CA GLN A 84 -5.18 -13.14 10.46
C GLN A 84 -4.83 -11.78 9.84
N PHE A 85 -3.62 -11.64 9.30
CA PHE A 85 -3.19 -10.41 8.65
C PHE A 85 -3.95 -10.14 7.34
N ARG A 86 -4.28 -11.19 6.55
CA ARG A 86 -5.15 -11.06 5.37
C ARG A 86 -6.52 -10.52 5.72
N ASP A 87 -7.07 -10.95 6.84
CA ASP A 87 -8.41 -10.54 7.25
C ASP A 87 -8.41 -9.10 7.75
N LEU A 88 -7.37 -8.69 8.51
CA LEU A 88 -7.13 -7.27 8.83
C LEU A 88 -7.02 -6.42 7.55
N PHE A 89 -6.26 -6.88 6.56
CA PHE A 89 -6.06 -6.19 5.27
C PHE A 89 -7.35 -6.03 4.46
N LYS A 90 -8.16 -7.08 4.40
CA LYS A 90 -9.47 -7.03 3.74
C LYS A 90 -10.40 -6.07 4.46
N SER A 91 -10.47 -6.15 5.79
CA SER A 91 -11.32 -5.27 6.60
C SER A 91 -10.92 -3.79 6.48
N ALA A 92 -9.62 -3.52 6.27
CA ALA A 92 -9.09 -2.18 6.07
C ALA A 92 -9.36 -1.60 4.66
N GLY A 93 -9.97 -2.36 3.73
CA GLY A 93 -10.22 -1.90 2.37
C GLY A 93 -9.01 -2.03 1.41
N LEU A 94 -7.91 -2.65 1.85
CA LEU A 94 -6.68 -2.85 1.06
C LEU A 94 -6.78 -4.07 0.10
N GLY A 95 -8.00 -4.43 -0.33
CA GLY A 95 -8.30 -5.65 -1.08
C GLY A 95 -7.56 -5.77 -2.42
N VAL A 96 -7.18 -4.66 -3.05
CA VAL A 96 -6.41 -4.65 -4.31
C VAL A 96 -4.95 -5.10 -4.12
N ILE A 97 -4.39 -5.04 -2.90
CA ILE A 97 -2.98 -5.38 -2.61
C ILE A 97 -2.79 -6.89 -2.29
N LEU A 98 -3.87 -7.70 -2.28
CA LEU A 98 -3.90 -9.09 -1.81
C LEU A 98 -3.08 -10.13 -2.61
N PHE A 99 -2.37 -9.75 -3.68
CA PHE A 99 -1.51 -10.67 -4.43
C PHE A 99 -0.19 -11.02 -3.69
N LEU A 100 0.15 -10.32 -2.62
CA LEU A 100 1.41 -10.53 -1.90
C LEU A 100 1.43 -11.86 -1.11
N PRO A 101 2.49 -12.69 -1.25
CA PRO A 101 2.77 -13.75 -0.30
C PRO A 101 3.25 -13.08 0.99
N PHE A 102 2.32 -12.87 1.92
CA PHE A 102 2.54 -12.25 3.23
C PHE A 102 3.80 -12.80 3.91
N SER A 103 4.87 -12.03 3.78
CA SER A 103 6.22 -12.40 4.21
C SER A 103 6.62 -11.52 5.38
N PRO A 104 7.67 -11.88 6.13
CA PRO A 104 8.22 -11.04 7.20
C PRO A 104 8.59 -9.62 6.75
N ILE A 105 8.80 -9.40 5.44
CA ILE A 105 9.08 -8.09 4.81
C ILE A 105 7.80 -7.26 4.61
N THR A 106 6.63 -7.86 4.68
CA THR A 106 5.36 -7.15 4.43
C THR A 106 5.07 -6.12 5.52
N LEU A 107 5.26 -6.46 6.81
CA LEU A 107 5.09 -5.51 7.92
C LEU A 107 5.99 -4.27 7.78
N PRO A 108 7.32 -4.38 7.60
CA PRO A 108 8.19 -3.21 7.45
C PRO A 108 7.90 -2.39 6.19
N PHE A 109 7.41 -3.00 5.11
CA PHE A 109 6.97 -2.27 3.92
C PHE A 109 5.76 -1.39 4.21
N LEU A 110 4.76 -1.93 4.93
CA LEU A 110 3.53 -1.21 5.24
C LEU A 110 3.75 -0.05 6.20
N ILE A 111 4.61 -0.23 7.19
CA ILE A 111 4.97 0.85 8.12
C ILE A 111 5.53 2.05 7.33
N ARG A 112 6.49 1.80 6.43
CA ARG A 112 7.05 2.85 5.56
C ARG A 112 6.02 3.48 4.61
N LEU A 113 5.06 2.69 4.14
CA LEU A 113 4.00 3.21 3.28
C LEU A 113 3.03 4.12 4.07
N GLY A 114 2.70 3.75 5.30
CA GLY A 114 1.93 4.58 6.24
C GLY A 114 2.65 5.89 6.55
N GLU A 115 3.94 5.83 6.88
CA GLU A 115 4.78 7.01 7.13
C GLU A 115 4.78 7.99 5.94
N LYS A 116 4.86 7.47 4.70
CA LYS A 116 4.77 8.30 3.48
C LYS A 116 3.40 8.96 3.30
N LEU A 117 2.35 8.39 3.88
CA LEU A 117 1.00 8.94 3.90
C LEU A 117 0.75 9.82 5.14
N GLY A 118 1.71 9.94 6.07
CA GLY A 118 1.56 10.66 7.34
C GLY A 118 0.76 9.88 8.40
N ILE A 119 0.60 8.56 8.23
CA ILE A 119 -0.19 7.70 9.11
C ILE A 119 0.74 6.70 9.80
N ASP A 120 0.88 6.86 11.12
CA ASP A 120 1.54 5.86 11.96
C ASP A 120 0.58 4.70 12.24
N ILE A 121 0.84 3.55 11.61
CA ILE A 121 0.04 2.32 11.73
C ILE A 121 0.54 1.36 12.81
N LEU A 122 1.67 1.64 13.46
CA LEU A 122 2.32 0.72 14.37
C LEU A 122 1.67 0.76 15.78
N PRO A 123 1.19 -0.38 16.33
CA PRO A 123 0.69 -0.43 17.69
C PRO A 123 1.80 -0.25 18.74
N ASP A 124 1.44 0.27 19.90
CA ASP A 124 2.41 0.54 20.98
C ASP A 124 3.06 -0.74 21.53
N SER A 125 2.31 -1.85 21.55
CA SER A 125 2.79 -3.17 21.97
C SER A 125 4.00 -3.69 21.16
N VAL A 126 4.23 -3.15 19.97
CA VAL A 126 5.34 -3.57 19.08
C VAL A 126 6.31 -2.44 18.74
N ARG A 127 5.96 -1.19 19.08
CA ARG A 127 6.74 0.02 18.81
C ARG A 127 8.15 -0.03 19.39
N ALA A 128 8.28 -0.39 20.67
CA ALA A 128 9.58 -0.46 21.33
C ALA A 128 10.54 -1.44 20.65
N VAL A 129 10.02 -2.58 20.20
CA VAL A 129 10.80 -3.61 19.49
C VAL A 129 11.19 -3.13 18.09
N TRP A 130 10.26 -2.49 17.37
CA TRP A 130 10.50 -1.93 16.05
C TRP A 130 11.57 -0.83 16.06
N ASP A 131 11.50 0.12 16.98
CA ASP A 131 12.44 1.23 17.10
C ASP A 131 13.87 0.72 17.42
N ALA A 132 13.97 -0.38 18.17
CA ALA A 132 15.24 -1.03 18.44
C ALA A 132 15.86 -1.67 17.17
N GLN A 133 15.04 -2.09 16.21
CA GLN A 133 15.49 -2.66 14.93
C GLN A 133 15.92 -1.57 13.94
N THR A 134 15.24 -0.43 13.92
CA THR A 134 15.52 0.66 12.96
C THR A 134 16.75 1.48 13.35
N LYS A 135 17.02 1.68 14.64
CA LYS A 135 18.23 2.39 15.14
C LYS A 135 19.55 1.62 14.94
N LYS A 136 19.50 0.34 14.59
CA LYS A 136 20.67 -0.52 14.38
C LYS A 136 21.25 -0.45 12.95
N LYS A 137 20.70 0.39 12.08
CA LYS A 137 21.14 0.63 10.70
C LYS A 137 21.55 2.08 10.50
#